data_AF-A8GZT2-F1
#
_entry.id   AF-A8GZT2-F1
#
_cell.length_a   1.000
_cell.length_b   1.000
_cell.length_c   1.000
_cell.angle_alpha   90.00
_cell.angle_beta   90.00
_cell.angle_gamma   90.00
#
_symmetry.space_group_name_H-M   'P 1'
#
loop_
_entity.id
_entity.type
_entity.pdbx_description
1 polymer ?
#
loop_
_entity_poly.entity_id
_entity_poly.type
_entity_poly.pdbx_seq_one_letter_code
_entity_poly.pdbx_strand_id
1 'polypeptide(L)'
;METATFLRKPALEPLSPYLREKFEFFRVESADKATFDRFKQLAGSMTKQVMKELGYELEKNSVTVLRGGVFKTASRYVPIK
;
A
#
# COMPACT_ATOMS: atom_id res chain seq x y z
N MET A 1 6.72 6.65 -6.95
CA MET A 1 6.92 6.21 -5.55
C MET A 1 7.60 7.29 -4.72
N GLU A 2 8.61 7.99 -5.26
CA GLU A 2 9.26 9.14 -4.57
C GLU A 2 8.26 10.17 -4.04
N THR A 3 7.23 10.52 -4.82
CA THR A 3 6.25 11.56 -4.45
C THR A 3 5.33 11.22 -3.27
N ALA A 4 5.11 9.95 -2.93
CA ALA A 4 4.20 9.55 -1.84
C ALA A 4 4.88 9.64 -0.47
N THR A 5 6.10 9.11 -0.40
CA THR A 5 6.92 9.09 0.80
C THR A 5 7.45 10.51 1.12
N PHE A 6 7.82 11.31 0.10
CA PHE A 6 8.18 12.73 0.29
C PHE A 6 7.03 13.58 0.87
N LEU A 7 5.78 13.21 0.59
CA LEU A 7 4.59 13.94 1.07
C LEU A 7 4.03 13.39 2.39
N ARG A 8 4.76 12.51 3.10
CA ARG A 8 4.31 11.84 4.34
C ARG A 8 2.98 11.08 4.20
N LYS A 9 2.61 10.67 2.99
CA LYS A 9 1.39 9.89 2.72
C LYS A 9 1.66 8.39 2.87
N PRO A 10 0.65 7.58 3.24
CA PRO A 10 0.81 6.14 3.30
C PRO A 10 1.20 5.56 1.94
N ALA A 11 2.21 4.70 1.89
CA ALA A 11 2.84 4.27 0.63
C ALA A 11 1.87 3.61 -0.37
N LEU A 12 0.82 2.95 0.12
CA LEU A 12 -0.18 2.25 -0.68
C LEU A 12 -1.37 3.13 -1.13
N GLU A 13 -1.52 4.33 -0.58
CA GLU A 13 -2.59 5.26 -0.97
C GLU A 13 -2.52 5.62 -2.47
N PRO A 14 -1.37 6.08 -3.02
CA PRO A 14 -1.28 6.43 -4.44
C PRO A 14 -1.18 5.22 -5.37
N LEU A 15 -0.88 4.03 -4.85
CA LEU A 15 -0.87 2.79 -5.62
C LEU A 15 -2.28 2.24 -5.87
N SER A 16 -3.26 2.61 -5.06
CA SER A 16 -4.63 2.07 -5.13
C SER A 16 -5.29 2.19 -6.53
N PRO A 17 -5.23 3.34 -7.24
CA PRO A 17 -5.80 3.45 -8.58
C PRO A 17 -5.12 2.55 -9.61
N TYR A 18 -3.78 2.52 -9.60
CA TYR A 18 -2.99 1.68 -10.51
C TYR A 18 -3.20 0.20 -10.26
N LEU A 19 -3.32 -0.21 -8.99
CA LEU A 19 -3.61 -1.58 -8.62
C LEU A 19 -4.97 -2.01 -9.15
N ARG A 20 -6.00 -1.16 -9.06
CA ARG A 20 -7.31 -1.42 -9.68
C ARG A 20 -7.22 -1.47 -11.20
N GLU A 21 -6.45 -0.61 -11.83
CA GLU A 21 -6.36 -0.57 -13.29
C GLU A 21 -5.66 -1.81 -13.87
N LYS A 22 -4.53 -2.21 -13.27
CA LYS A 22 -3.65 -3.26 -13.79
C LYS A 22 -4.03 -4.68 -13.37
N PHE A 23 -4.74 -4.82 -12.26
CA PHE A 23 -5.02 -6.12 -11.67
C PHE A 23 -6.52 -6.28 -11.40
N GLU A 24 -7.15 -7.16 -12.17
CA GLU A 24 -8.59 -7.40 -12.10
C GLU A 24 -9.05 -7.82 -10.69
N PHE A 25 -8.22 -8.55 -9.94
CA PHE A 25 -8.53 -8.97 -8.56
C PHE A 25 -8.66 -7.81 -7.56
N PHE A 26 -8.18 -6.61 -7.87
CA PHE A 26 -8.43 -5.41 -7.06
C PHE A 26 -9.70 -4.63 -7.49
N ARG A 27 -10.32 -5.01 -8.62
CA ARG A 27 -11.56 -4.41 -9.17
C ARG A 27 -12.81 -5.14 -8.74
N VAL A 28 -12.68 -6.42 -8.40
CA VAL A 28 -13.79 -7.35 -8.37
C VAL A 28 -14.35 -7.48 -6.94
N GLU A 29 -15.59 -7.02 -6.73
CA GLU A 29 -16.38 -7.28 -5.52
C GLU A 29 -16.75 -8.77 -5.35
N SER A 30 -16.54 -9.60 -6.37
CA SER A 30 -16.88 -11.03 -6.38
C SER A 30 -15.70 -11.99 -6.09
N ALA A 31 -14.52 -11.47 -5.71
CA ALA A 31 -13.44 -12.32 -5.22
C ALA A 31 -13.79 -12.74 -3.78
N ASP A 32 -13.64 -14.02 -3.47
CA ASP A 32 -13.69 -14.50 -2.09
C ASP A 32 -12.88 -13.56 -1.19
N LYS A 33 -13.54 -13.03 -0.14
CA LYS A 33 -12.96 -12.04 0.77
C LYS A 33 -11.61 -12.51 1.33
N ALA A 34 -11.44 -13.81 1.58
CA ALA A 34 -10.18 -14.34 2.07
C ALA A 34 -9.05 -14.22 1.04
N THR A 35 -9.35 -14.49 -0.24
CA THR A 35 -8.44 -14.30 -1.35
C THR A 35 -8.06 -12.82 -1.51
N PHE A 36 -9.03 -11.91 -1.45
CA PHE A 36 -8.77 -10.47 -1.50
C PHE A 36 -7.90 -9.97 -0.34
N ASP A 37 -8.15 -10.46 0.88
CA ASP A 37 -7.36 -10.13 2.05
C ASP A 37 -5.91 -10.62 1.93
N ARG A 38 -5.67 -11.81 1.37
CA ARG A 38 -4.31 -12.33 1.10
C ARG A 38 -3.54 -11.45 0.11
N PHE A 39 -4.18 -11.00 -0.97
CA PHE A 39 -3.52 -10.12 -1.94
C PHE A 39 -3.15 -8.76 -1.33
N LYS A 40 -3.98 -8.21 -0.43
CA LYS A 40 -3.63 -6.99 0.32
C LYS A 40 -2.43 -7.22 1.24
N GLN A 41 -2.37 -8.37 1.93
CA GLN A 41 -1.22 -8.72 2.78
C GLN A 41 0.06 -8.89 1.98
N LEU A 42 -0.03 -9.51 0.80
CA LEU A 42 1.09 -9.63 -0.14
C LEU A 42 1.58 -8.25 -0.59
N ALA A 43 0.69 -7.37 -1.04
CA ALA A 43 1.03 -6.03 -1.48
C ALA A 43 1.71 -5.20 -0.37
N GLY A 44 1.22 -5.31 0.87
CA GLY A 44 1.85 -4.71 2.04
C GLY A 44 3.25 -5.25 2.31
N SER A 45 3.43 -6.57 2.24
CA SER A 45 4.73 -7.23 2.46
C SER A 45 5.76 -6.84 1.40
N MET A 46 5.36 -6.83 0.12
CA MET A 46 6.22 -6.40 -0.98
C MET A 46 6.61 -4.93 -0.84
N THR A 47 5.65 -4.07 -0.50
CA THR A 47 5.93 -2.64 -0.25
C THR A 47 6.97 -2.48 0.85
N LYS A 48 6.86 -3.24 1.95
CA LYS A 48 7.86 -3.20 3.03
C LYS A 48 9.26 -3.62 2.57
N GLN A 49 9.36 -4.66 1.75
CA GLN A 49 10.65 -5.12 1.21
C GLN A 49 11.27 -4.06 0.29
N VAL A 50 10.49 -3.51 -0.65
CA VAL A 50 10.95 -2.45 -1.56
C VAL A 50 11.39 -1.22 -0.77
N MET A 51 10.60 -0.75 0.19
CA MET A 51 10.96 0.42 1.00
C MET A 51 12.26 0.18 1.80
N LYS A 52 12.45 -1.02 2.35
CA LYS A 52 13.68 -1.39 3.05
C LYS A 52 14.90 -1.35 2.13
N GLU A 53 14.78 -1.90 0.91
CA GLU A 53 15.85 -1.89 -0.09
C GLU A 53 16.20 -0.47 -0.54
N LEU A 54 15.21 0.42 -0.59
CA LEU A 54 15.39 1.84 -0.90
C LEU A 54 15.93 2.67 0.28
N GLY A 55 16.33 2.05 1.40
CA GLY A 55 16.88 2.75 2.55
C GLY A 55 15.85 3.46 3.41
N TYR A 56 14.58 3.04 3.38
CA TYR A 56 13.54 3.57 4.25
C TYR A 56 13.22 2.59 5.38
N GLU A 57 12.96 3.13 6.57
CA GLU A 57 12.46 2.40 7.73
C GLU A 57 10.99 2.68 7.99
N LEU A 58 10.33 1.73 8.66
CA LEU A 58 8.93 1.83 9.01
C LEU A 58 8.75 2.82 10.16
N GLU A 59 8.05 3.92 9.92
CA GLU A 59 7.79 4.93 10.94
C GLU A 59 6.48 4.66 11.68
N LYS A 60 5.41 4.36 10.93
CA LYS A 60 4.06 4.17 11.50
C LYS A 60 3.24 3.16 10.70
N ASN A 61 2.60 2.25 11.42
CA ASN A 61 1.62 1.32 10.86
C ASN A 61 0.19 1.88 10.93
N SER A 62 -0.69 1.31 10.12
CA SER A 62 -2.14 1.52 10.20
C SER A 62 -2.58 2.98 10.06
N VAL A 63 -1.87 3.76 9.24
CA VAL A 63 -2.26 5.15 8.93
C VAL A 63 -3.50 5.11 8.04
N THR A 64 -4.57 5.76 8.48
CA THR A 64 -5.83 5.86 7.73
C THR A 64 -5.58 6.51 6.37
N VAL A 65 -6.07 5.86 5.32
CA VAL A 65 -6.04 6.35 3.94
C VAL A 65 -7.34 7.12 3.66
N LEU A 66 -7.29 8.23 2.91
CA LEU A 66 -8.50 8.99 2.58
C LEU A 66 -9.45 8.16 1.69
N ARG A 67 -10.76 8.36 1.85
CA ARG A 67 -11.83 7.45 1.40
C ARG A 67 -11.82 7.14 -0.11
N GLY A 68 -12.08 5.87 -0.46
CA GLY A 68 -12.39 5.40 -1.83
C GLY A 68 -11.43 4.35 -2.40
N GLY A 69 -10.29 4.10 -1.73
CA GLY A 69 -9.22 3.20 -2.17
C GLY A 69 -9.39 1.72 -1.80
N VAL A 70 -8.44 0.88 -2.25
CA VAL A 70 -8.39 -0.58 -1.99
C VAL A 70 -8.04 -0.87 -0.52
N PHE A 71 -7.30 0.03 0.11
CA PHE A 71 -6.82 -0.12 1.49
C PHE A 71 -7.51 0.88 2.41
N LYS A 72 -7.97 0.41 3.57
CA LYS A 72 -8.50 1.27 4.64
C LYS A 72 -7.37 1.97 5.41
N THR A 73 -6.24 1.30 5.55
CA THR A 73 -5.05 1.76 6.24
C THR A 73 -3.80 1.31 5.50
N ALA A 74 -2.69 2.02 5.67
CA ALA A 74 -1.40 1.68 5.09
C ALA A 74 -0.24 2.16 5.97
N SER A 75 0.98 1.71 5.66
CA SER A 75 2.19 2.05 6.42
C SER A 75 2.87 3.30 5.86
N ARG A 76 3.47 4.08 6.78
CA ARG A 76 4.30 5.24 6.49
C ARG A 76 5.75 4.93 6.82
N TYR A 77 6.65 5.41 5.98
CA TYR A 77 8.09 5.14 6.04
C TYR A 77 8.88 6.45 6.03
N VAL A 78 10.06 6.44 6.64
CA VAL A 78 11.00 7.56 6.68
C VAL A 78 12.39 7.10 6.22
N PRO A 79 13.19 7.96 5.56
CA PRO A 79 14.52 7.59 5.12
C PRO A 79 15.43 7.33 6.33
N ILE A 80 16.23 6.26 6.26
CA ILE A 80 17.29 5.97 7.21
C ILE A 80 18.40 7.02 6.98
N LYS A 81 18.74 7.78 8.02
CA LYS A 81 19.83 8.77 7.97
C LYS A 81 21.20 8.12 7.95
#